data_AF-A0A9D6TXQ2-F1
#
_entry.id   AF-A0A9D6TXQ2-F1
#
_cell.length_a   1.000
_cell.length_b   1.000
_cell.length_c   1.000
_cell.angle_alpha   90.00
_cell.angle_beta   90.00
_cell.angle_gamma   90.00
#
_symmetry.space_group_name_H-M   'P 1'
#
loop_
_entity.id
_entity.type
_entity.pdbx_description
1 polymer ?
#
loop_
_entity_poly.entity_id
_entity_poly.type
_entity_poly.pdbx_seq_one_letter_code
_entity_poly.pdbx_strand_id
1 'polypeptide(L)'
;AMNAPVQGTASDMIKIAMVRVHRALRERGLRTRMLLQVHDELLFEAPPEEVGTTEALAKEIMEAALPLRVPVVVDVKAGRDWSEV
;
A
#
# COMPACT_ATOMS: atom_id res chain seq x y z
N ALA A 1 21.81 -9.24 -17.15
CA ALA A 1 21.29 -9.82 -15.89
C ALA A 1 21.16 -8.78 -14.74
N MET A 2 20.98 -7.48 -15.03
CA MET A 2 20.90 -6.43 -13.99
C MET A 2 19.48 -6.13 -13.51
N ASN A 3 18.44 -6.45 -14.29
CA ASN A 3 17.07 -6.08 -13.96
C ASN A 3 16.44 -7.01 -12.92
N ALA A 4 16.85 -8.28 -12.85
CA ALA A 4 16.27 -9.28 -11.96
C ALA A 4 16.41 -8.93 -10.47
N PRO A 5 17.56 -8.44 -9.96
CA PRO A 5 17.66 -7.96 -8.57
C PRO A 5 16.75 -6.76 -8.29
N VAL A 6 16.72 -5.78 -9.19
CA VAL A 6 15.94 -4.54 -8.99
C VAL A 6 14.43 -4.81 -9.01
N GLN A 7 13.95 -5.53 -10.03
CA GLN A 7 12.53 -5.88 -10.17
C GLN A 7 12.10 -6.91 -9.11
N GLY A 8 12.99 -7.83 -8.72
CA GLY A 8 12.74 -8.79 -7.66
C GLY A 8 12.52 -8.11 -6.31
N THR A 9 13.43 -7.21 -5.91
CA THR A 9 13.29 -6.46 -4.65
C THR A 9 12.03 -5.60 -4.62
N ALA A 10 11.65 -4.96 -5.73
CA ALA A 10 10.38 -4.23 -5.82
C ALA A 10 9.16 -5.16 -5.63
N SER A 11 9.19 -6.36 -6.22
CA SER A 11 8.15 -7.37 -6.05
C SER A 11 8.04 -7.88 -4.60
N ASP A 12 9.17 -8.03 -3.92
CA ASP A 12 9.18 -8.44 -2.52
C ASP A 12 8.64 -7.33 -1.61
N MET A 13 9.04 -6.09 -1.87
CA MET A 13 8.58 -4.91 -1.13
C MET A 13 7.06 -4.78 -1.17
N ILE A 14 6.45 -4.85 -2.36
CA ILE A 14 5.00 -4.71 -2.50
C ILE A 14 4.26 -5.85 -1.81
N LYS A 15 4.74 -7.10 -1.89
CA LYS A 15 4.12 -8.24 -1.21
C LYS A 15 4.20 -8.11 0.31
N ILE A 16 5.33 -7.64 0.84
CA ILE A 16 5.48 -7.38 2.27
C ILE A 16 4.51 -6.29 2.72
N ALA A 17 4.41 -5.19 1.96
CA ALA A 17 3.46 -4.12 2.23
C ALA A 17 2.02 -4.66 2.22
N MET A 18 1.64 -5.44 1.21
CA MET A 18 0.30 -6.04 1.09
C MET A 18 -0.09 -6.84 2.34
N VAL A 19 0.78 -7.75 2.78
CA VAL A 19 0.53 -8.60 3.96
C VAL A 19 0.42 -7.76 5.24
N ARG A 20 1.31 -6.78 5.41
CA ARG A 20 1.33 -5.90 6.60
C ARG A 20 0.10 -5.00 6.66
N VAL A 21 -0.28 -4.37 5.54
CA VAL A 21 -1.50 -3.55 5.46
C VAL A 21 -2.72 -4.42 5.77
N HIS A 22 -2.85 -5.58 5.12
CA HIS A 22 -3.96 -6.49 5.36
C HIS A 22 -4.08 -6.88 6.85
N ARG A 23 -2.95 -7.20 7.48
CA ARG A 23 -2.91 -7.51 8.92
C ARG A 23 -3.35 -6.31 9.77
N ALA A 24 -2.83 -5.12 9.49
CA ALA A 24 -3.13 -3.93 10.26
C ALA A 24 -4.60 -3.49 10.15
N LEU A 25 -5.20 -3.61 8.96
CA LEU A 25 -6.64 -3.38 8.76
C LEU A 25 -7.47 -4.30 9.66
N ARG A 26 -7.10 -5.59 9.73
CA ARG A 26 -7.79 -6.58 10.59
C ARG A 26 -7.60 -6.32 12.07
N GLU A 27 -6.38 -6.03 12.52
CA GLU A 27 -6.08 -5.75 13.92
C GLU A 27 -6.82 -4.50 14.43
N ARG A 28 -7.04 -3.51 13.55
CA ARG A 28 -7.81 -2.29 13.86
C ARG A 28 -9.32 -2.44 13.65
N GLY A 29 -9.79 -3.59 13.18
CA GLY A 29 -11.22 -3.84 12.93
C GLY A 29 -11.82 -2.97 11.82
N LEU A 30 -11.00 -2.48 10.88
CA LEU A 30 -11.45 -1.64 9.78
C LEU A 30 -12.22 -2.46 8.75
N ARG A 31 -13.26 -1.86 8.15
CA ARG A 31 -14.04 -2.48 7.06
C ARG A 31 -13.39 -2.27 5.69
N THR A 32 -12.42 -1.38 5.61
CA THR A 32 -11.58 -1.15 4.43
C THR A 32 -11.04 -2.45 3.84
N ARG A 33 -11.06 -2.55 2.51
CA ARG A 33 -10.56 -3.70 1.74
C ARG A 33 -9.53 -3.25 0.71
N MET A 34 -8.45 -4.02 0.61
CA MET A 34 -7.54 -3.97 -0.53
C MET A 34 -8.19 -4.71 -1.70
N LEU A 35 -8.39 -4.03 -2.83
CA LEU A 35 -9.09 -4.57 -3.99
C LEU A 35 -8.13 -5.11 -5.05
N LEU A 36 -7.14 -4.29 -5.41
CA LEU A 36 -6.24 -4.56 -6.53
C LEU A 36 -4.81 -4.17 -6.18
N GLN A 37 -3.87 -4.85 -6.83
CA GLN A 37 -2.48 -4.45 -6.92
C GLN A 37 -2.12 -4.36 -8.40
N VAL A 38 -1.59 -3.21 -8.82
CA VAL A 38 -1.18 -2.96 -10.20
C VAL A 38 0.19 -2.29 -10.17
N HIS A 39 1.21 -2.92 -10.76
CA HIS A 39 2.59 -2.44 -10.72
C HIS A 39 3.15 -2.25 -9.30
N ASP A 40 3.16 -1.02 -8.78
CA ASP A 40 3.59 -0.61 -7.44
C ASP A 40 2.46 0.05 -6.64
N GLU A 41 1.24 0.04 -7.19
CA GLU A 41 0.05 0.64 -6.59
C GLU A 41 -0.83 -0.38 -5.88
N LEU A 42 -1.44 0.04 -4.78
CA LEU A 42 -2.46 -0.70 -4.04
C LEU A 42 -3.76 0.10 -4.03
N LEU A 43 -4.82 -0.48 -4.58
CA LEU A 43 -6.15 0.12 -4.60
C LEU A 43 -6.97 -0.37 -3.41
N PHE A 44 -7.62 0.56 -2.71
CA PHE A 44 -8.47 0.28 -1.56
C PHE A 44 -9.88 0.78 -1.79
N GLU A 45 -10.84 0.07 -1.22
CA GLU A 45 -12.21 0.56 -0.99
C GLU A 45 -12.41 0.69 0.52
N ALA A 46 -12.78 1.89 0.96
CA ALA A 46 -12.93 2.23 2.36
C ALA A 46 -14.25 2.98 2.58
N PRO A 47 -14.94 2.75 3.72
CA PRO A 47 -15.98 3.67 4.18
C PRO A 47 -15.44 5.11 4.30
N PRO A 48 -16.23 6.16 4.00
CA PRO A 48 -15.77 7.56 4.05
C PRO A 48 -15.09 7.94 5.37
N GLU A 49 -15.58 7.42 6.49
CA GLU A 49 -15.04 7.64 7.83
C GLU A 49 -13.69 6.93 8.10
N GLU A 50 -13.33 5.93 7.29
CA GLU A 50 -12.07 5.20 7.40
C GLU A 50 -10.99 5.71 6.46
N VAL A 51 -11.34 6.52 5.44
CA VAL A 51 -10.41 6.98 4.38
C VAL A 51 -9.12 7.54 4.96
N GLY A 52 -9.17 8.58 5.79
CA GLY A 52 -7.96 9.19 6.36
C GLY A 52 -7.14 8.24 7.25
N THR A 53 -7.79 7.29 7.92
CA THR A 53 -7.10 6.26 8.71
C THR A 53 -6.37 5.28 7.80
N THR A 54 -7.04 4.84 6.74
CA THR A 54 -6.49 3.93 5.73
C THR A 54 -5.34 4.57 4.97
N GLU A 55 -5.46 5.84 4.57
CA GLU A 55 -4.40 6.58 3.89
C GLU A 55 -3.12 6.63 4.72
N ALA A 56 -3.22 7.08 5.98
CA ALA A 56 -2.08 7.16 6.88
C ALA A 56 -1.45 5.79 7.14
N LEU A 57 -2.29 4.77 7.37
CA LEU A 57 -1.83 3.41 7.65
C LEU A 57 -1.13 2.77 6.44
N ALA A 58 -1.71 2.89 5.25
CA ALA A 58 -1.15 2.33 4.03
C ALA A 58 0.18 3.00 3.69
N LYS A 59 0.25 4.34 3.77
CA LYS A 59 1.48 5.10 3.54
C LYS A 59 2.60 4.67 4.47
N GLU A 60 2.35 4.67 5.78
CA GLU A 60 3.33 4.27 6.79
C GLU A 60 3.88 2.87 6.51
N ILE A 61 2.99 1.91 6.25
CA ILE A 61 3.39 0.51 6.04
C ILE A 61 4.14 0.32 4.72
N MET A 62 3.71 0.98 3.65
CA MET A 62 4.33 0.86 2.33
C MET A 62 5.73 1.50 2.33
N GLU A 63 5.90 2.68 2.93
CA GLU A 63 7.20 3.36 3.03
C GLU A 63 8.19 2.58 3.91
N ALA A 64 7.69 1.86 4.92
CA ALA A 64 8.49 1.04 5.84
C ALA A 64 8.56 -0.46 5.45
N ALA A 65 8.10 -0.84 4.25
CA ALA A 65 7.99 -2.25 3.85
C ALA A 65 9.34 -2.99 3.92
N LEU A 66 10.42 -2.34 3.50
CA LEU A 66 11.79 -2.85 3.58
C LEU A 66 12.75 -1.80 4.17
N PRO A 67 13.77 -2.22 4.93
CA PRO A 67 14.79 -1.31 5.44
C PRO A 67 15.77 -0.93 4.32
N LEU A 68 15.49 0.18 3.63
CA LEU A 68 16.36 0.74 2.60
C LEU A 68 17.16 1.94 3.14
N ARG A 69 18.35 2.16 2.58
CA ARG A 69 19.18 3.34 2.93
C ARG A 69 18.63 4.65 2.37
N VAL A 70 17.78 4.55 1.36
CA VAL A 70 17.07 5.67 0.74
C VAL A 70 15.60 5.57 1.10
N PRO A 71 14.91 6.70 1.38
CA PRO A 71 13.50 6.67 1.72
C PRO A 71 12.67 6.24 0.51
N VAL A 72 11.71 5.34 0.76
CA VAL A 72 10.61 5.08 -0.19
C VAL A 72 9.56 6.15 0.03
N VAL A 73 9.03 6.70 -1.07
CA VAL A 73 7.96 7.69 -1.03
C VAL A 73 6.70 7.06 -1.60
N VAL A 74 5.60 7.19 -0.89
CA VAL A 74 4.29 6.69 -1.33
C VAL A 74 3.35 7.86 -1.49
N ASP A 75 2.87 8.07 -2.71
CA ASP A 75 1.81 9.03 -2.99
C ASP A 75 0.45 8.37 -2.71
N VAL A 76 -0.44 9.13 -2.07
CA VAL A 76 -1.78 8.67 -1.71
C VAL A 76 -2.79 9.67 -2.22
N LYS A 77 -3.87 9.15 -2.79
CA LYS A 77 -5.00 9.92 -3.28
C LYS A 77 -6.28 9.17 -2.93
N ALA A 78 -7.37 9.91 -2.80
CA ALA A 78 -8.71 9.37 -2.60
C ALA A 78 -9.72 10.08 -3.51
N GLY A 79 -10.67 9.30 -4.02
CA GLY A 79 -11.71 9.73 -4.95
C GLY A 79 -12.95 8.84 -4.78
N ARG A 80 -14.06 9.22 -5.40
CA ARG A 80 -15.31 8.43 -5.36
C ARG A 80 -15.29 7.27 -6.34
N ASP A 81 -14.48 7.37 -7.38
CA ASP A 81 -14.21 6.30 -8.34
C ASP A 81 -12.73 6.29 -8.71
N TRP A 82 -12.29 5.21 -9.36
CA TRP A 82 -10.89 5.02 -9.70
C TRP A 82 -10.38 6.00 -10.76
N SER A 83 -11.23 6.68 -11.52
CA SER A 83 -10.78 7.69 -12.48
C SER A 83 -10.41 9.02 -11.84
N GLU A 84 -10.84 9.25 -10.59
CA GLU A 84 -10.54 10.45 -9.79
C GLU A 84 -9.22 10.32 -8.98
N VAL A 85 -8.63 9.12 -8.92
CA VAL A 85 -7.40 8.79 -8.14
C VAL A 85 -6.20 8.59 -9.07
#